data_AF-A0A448SUK4-F1
#
_entry.id   AF-A0A448SUK4-F1
#
_cell.length_a   1.000
_cell.length_b   1.000
_cell.length_c   1.000
_cell.angle_alpha   90.00
_cell.angle_beta   90.00
_cell.angle_gamma   90.00
#
_symmetry.space_group_name_H-M   'P 1'
#
loop_
_entity.id
_entity.type
_entity.pdbx_description
1 polymer ?
#
loop_
_entity_poly.entity_id
_entity_poly.type
_entity_poly.pdbx_seq_one_letter_code
_entity_poly.pdbx_strand_id
1 'polypeptide(L)'
;MSENKINLQSAITTLPYLDWNATSSATLDAVAELESGKVLYFPHLAFNLTDAEKTLLTPELVDPKRKNISYQPEQQKLTGVALEAKREAVHKLMARHYQACQHLIDSVLPEYRHAVQMPTNSLRLHPISAWTASTSWRKDDSRLHVDAFPSRPNYGNRILRIFTNINPHGESRQWRVGEPFPQLAQRFLPRLKRYSPFASWLLDKVGITKTRRSHYDHLMLQMHDAMKADKDYQESGPQQAVEFPLEAAGSVFPIKLPMLLWLANICWNRPLFYR
;
A
#
# COMPACT_ATOMS: atom_id res chain seq x y z
N MET A 1 24.45 -4.84 21.76
CA MET A 1 23.12 -5.28 22.24
C MET A 1 22.18 -4.09 22.18
N SER A 2 20.98 -4.29 21.61
CA SER A 2 19.78 -3.42 21.65
C SER A 2 19.76 -2.00 21.03
N GLU A 3 20.27 -1.79 19.80
CA GLU A 3 20.02 -0.52 19.05
C GLU A 3 19.16 -0.67 17.77
N ASN A 4 18.88 -1.88 17.29
CA ASN A 4 18.17 -2.07 16.01
C ASN A 4 16.63 -2.24 16.13
N LYS A 5 16.03 -1.98 17.30
CA LYS A 5 14.56 -2.10 17.44
C LYS A 5 13.91 -0.73 17.32
N ILE A 6 13.10 -0.56 16.29
CA ILE A 6 12.25 0.61 16.11
C ILE A 6 11.17 0.57 17.18
N ASN A 7 11.01 1.66 17.93
CA ASN A 7 9.94 1.76 18.93
C ASN A 7 8.58 1.84 18.21
N LEU A 8 7.62 0.97 18.56
CA LEU A 8 6.26 0.97 18.00
C LEU A 8 5.58 2.34 18.10
N GLN A 9 5.78 3.06 19.22
CA GLN A 9 5.23 4.41 19.42
C GLN A 9 5.83 5.45 18.47
N SER A 10 7.05 5.21 17.97
CA SER A 10 7.69 6.07 16.96
C SER A 10 7.27 5.71 15.52
N ALA A 11 6.64 4.56 15.30
CA ALA A 11 6.30 4.06 13.96
C ALA A 11 4.80 4.15 13.64
N ILE A 12 3.94 4.14 14.67
CA ILE A 12 2.48 4.07 14.52
C ILE A 12 1.82 5.13 15.39
N THR A 13 0.83 5.81 14.82
CA THR A 13 -0.10 6.68 15.54
C THR A 13 -1.50 6.10 15.44
N THR A 14 -2.12 5.83 16.59
CA THR A 14 -3.47 5.29 16.66
C THR A 14 -4.48 6.44 16.73
N LEU A 15 -5.49 6.41 15.87
CA LEU A 15 -6.56 7.41 15.82
C LEU A 15 -7.92 6.76 16.16
N PRO A 16 -8.72 7.34 17.06
CA PRO A 16 -9.92 6.71 17.62
C PRO A 16 -11.16 6.88 16.72
N TYR A 17 -11.03 6.72 15.40
CA TYR A 17 -12.17 6.85 14.49
C TYR A 17 -13.01 5.57 14.51
N LEU A 18 -14.33 5.76 14.61
CA LEU A 18 -15.34 4.69 14.59
C LEU A 18 -16.14 4.67 13.28
N ASP A 19 -16.26 5.82 12.61
CA ASP A 19 -17.07 6.02 11.41
C ASP A 19 -16.26 6.74 10.32
N TRP A 20 -16.44 6.31 9.08
CA TRP A 20 -15.84 6.88 7.88
C TRP A 20 -16.30 8.31 7.60
N ASN A 21 -17.46 8.70 8.12
CA ASN A 21 -18.03 10.03 8.00
C ASN A 21 -17.78 10.91 9.24
N ALA A 22 -17.09 10.39 10.27
CA ALA A 22 -16.80 11.17 11.45
C ALA A 22 -15.88 12.35 11.09
N THR A 23 -16.25 13.54 11.54
CA THR A 23 -15.37 14.72 11.51
C THR A 23 -14.37 14.61 12.67
N SER A 24 -13.14 15.06 12.43
CA SER A 24 -12.05 14.90 13.40
C SER A 24 -12.41 15.52 14.76
N SER A 25 -12.45 14.68 15.79
CA SER A 25 -12.39 15.09 17.20
C SER A 25 -10.97 14.94 17.75
N ALA A 26 -10.01 14.48 16.93
CA ALA A 26 -8.66 14.19 17.39
C ALA A 26 -7.88 15.51 17.55
N THR A 27 -7.32 15.72 18.73
CA THR A 27 -6.38 16.82 19.03
C THR A 27 -5.00 16.61 18.40
N LEU A 28 -4.75 15.44 17.82
CA LEU A 28 -3.49 15.06 17.19
C LEU A 28 -3.44 15.55 15.75
N ASP A 29 -2.30 16.13 15.37
CA ASP A 29 -2.00 16.52 13.99
C ASP A 29 -1.64 15.27 13.16
N ALA A 30 -2.67 14.63 12.61
CA ALA A 30 -2.52 13.42 11.80
C ALA A 30 -1.66 13.64 10.55
N VAL A 31 -1.62 14.87 10.03
CA VAL A 31 -0.82 15.24 8.86
C VAL A 31 0.65 15.24 9.22
N ALA A 32 1.03 15.93 10.30
CA ALA A 32 2.41 15.95 10.78
C ALA A 32 2.92 14.55 11.11
N GLU A 33 2.10 13.73 11.75
CA GLU A 33 2.44 12.34 12.07
C GLU A 33 2.69 11.50 10.82
N LEU A 34 1.81 11.62 9.83
CA LEU A 34 1.95 10.94 8.55
C LEU A 34 3.19 11.44 7.77
N GLU A 35 3.45 12.75 7.73
CA GLU A 35 4.63 13.34 7.06
C GLU A 35 5.95 12.98 7.73
N SER A 36 5.94 12.74 9.05
CA SER A 36 7.09 12.23 9.79
C SER A 36 7.44 10.76 9.46
N GLY A 37 6.59 10.10 8.66
CA GLY A 37 6.78 8.72 8.21
C GLY A 37 6.08 7.69 9.08
N LYS A 38 5.22 8.10 10.01
CA LYS A 38 4.41 7.17 10.80
C LYS A 38 3.25 6.61 10.00
N VAL A 39 2.76 5.49 10.51
CA VAL A 39 1.56 4.81 10.07
C VAL A 39 0.38 5.31 10.89
N LEU A 40 -0.67 5.82 10.24
CA LEU A 40 -1.93 6.13 10.93
C LEU A 40 -2.79 4.86 11.01
N TYR A 41 -3.11 4.43 12.22
CA TYR A 41 -3.83 3.20 12.51
C TYR A 41 -5.22 3.48 13.09
N PHE A 42 -6.25 2.84 12.53
CA PHE A 42 -7.67 3.04 12.88
C PHE A 42 -8.30 1.72 13.38
N PRO A 43 -8.03 1.30 14.63
CA PRO A 43 -8.40 -0.03 15.15
C PRO A 43 -9.91 -0.31 15.10
N HIS A 44 -10.73 0.73 15.17
CA HIS A 44 -12.17 0.61 15.31
C HIS A 44 -12.96 1.06 14.07
N LEU A 45 -12.27 1.49 13.01
CA LEU A 45 -12.90 1.97 11.79
C LEU A 45 -13.16 0.80 10.85
N ALA A 46 -14.35 0.19 10.91
CA ALA A 46 -14.68 -0.97 10.08
C ALA A 46 -15.35 -0.62 8.74
N PHE A 47 -14.93 -1.25 7.66
CA PHE A 47 -15.65 -1.31 6.39
C PHE A 47 -16.57 -2.54 6.37
N ASN A 48 -17.78 -2.34 6.86
CA ASN A 48 -18.76 -3.41 6.93
C ASN A 48 -19.20 -3.83 5.51
N LEU A 49 -19.20 -5.15 5.30
CA LEU A 49 -19.69 -5.79 4.08
C LEU A 49 -21.09 -6.37 4.33
N THR A 50 -21.99 -6.14 3.38
CA THR A 50 -23.27 -6.85 3.31
C THR A 50 -23.04 -8.34 3.04
N ASP A 51 -24.01 -9.18 3.37
CA ASP A 51 -23.90 -10.62 3.10
C ASP A 51 -23.74 -10.92 1.61
N ALA A 52 -24.37 -10.11 0.74
CA ALA A 52 -24.17 -10.18 -0.70
C ALA A 52 -22.72 -9.86 -1.11
N GLU A 53 -22.10 -8.83 -0.53
CA GLU A 53 -20.70 -8.47 -0.80
C GLU A 53 -19.72 -9.50 -0.25
N LYS A 54 -20.02 -10.16 0.87
CA LYS A 54 -19.19 -11.27 1.39
C LYS A 54 -19.07 -12.41 0.37
N THR A 55 -20.11 -12.65 -0.44
CA THR A 55 -20.04 -13.65 -1.53
C THR A 55 -19.05 -13.30 -2.64
N LEU A 56 -18.56 -12.06 -2.69
CA LEU A 56 -17.53 -11.62 -3.64
C LEU A 56 -16.10 -11.88 -3.14
N LEU A 57 -15.92 -12.37 -1.91
CA LEU A 57 -14.60 -12.58 -1.32
C LEU A 57 -14.01 -13.94 -1.69
N THR A 58 -14.04 -14.27 -2.98
CA THR A 58 -13.59 -15.56 -3.49
C THR A 58 -12.43 -15.38 -4.47
N PRO A 59 -11.34 -16.15 -4.37
CA PRO A 59 -10.18 -16.02 -5.26
C PRO A 59 -10.52 -16.16 -6.75
N GLU A 60 -11.54 -16.93 -7.09
CA GLU A 60 -12.02 -17.19 -8.46
C GLU A 60 -12.57 -15.94 -9.15
N LEU A 61 -12.85 -14.89 -8.39
CA LEU A 61 -13.36 -13.62 -8.93
C LEU A 61 -12.26 -12.82 -9.65
N VAL A 62 -10.99 -13.09 -9.36
CA VAL A 62 -9.86 -12.40 -9.96
C VAL A 62 -9.38 -13.16 -11.20
N ASP A 63 -9.17 -12.44 -12.30
CA ASP A 63 -8.57 -13.01 -13.52
C ASP A 63 -7.22 -13.68 -13.17
N PRO A 64 -7.02 -14.98 -13.49
CA PRO A 64 -5.79 -15.70 -13.19
C PRO A 64 -4.51 -15.04 -13.71
N LYS A 65 -4.61 -14.18 -14.74
CA LYS A 65 -3.48 -13.42 -15.31
C LYS A 65 -3.16 -12.15 -14.52
N ARG A 66 -3.93 -11.82 -13.49
CA ARG A 66 -3.85 -10.56 -12.73
C ARG A 66 -3.62 -10.85 -11.25
N LYS A 67 -2.92 -9.94 -10.58
CA LYS A 67 -2.68 -10.02 -9.12
C LYS A 67 -3.88 -9.56 -8.29
N ASN A 68 -4.70 -8.68 -8.86
CA ASN A 68 -5.81 -8.00 -8.20
C ASN A 68 -6.82 -7.50 -9.23
N ILE A 69 -8.03 -7.23 -8.76
CA ILE A 69 -9.01 -6.42 -9.46
C ILE A 69 -8.65 -4.95 -9.21
N SER A 70 -8.67 -4.12 -10.25
CA SER A 70 -8.34 -2.70 -10.17
C SER A 70 -9.49 -1.85 -10.69
N TYR A 71 -9.85 -0.82 -9.94
CA TYR A 71 -10.87 0.16 -10.22
C TYR A 71 -10.27 1.56 -10.33
N GLN A 72 -10.58 2.24 -11.43
CA GLN A 72 -10.22 3.64 -11.69
C GLN A 72 -11.49 4.48 -11.59
N PRO A 73 -11.76 5.14 -10.46
CA PRO A 73 -12.99 5.89 -10.21
C PRO A 73 -13.23 7.02 -11.22
N GLU A 74 -12.19 7.78 -11.60
CA GLU A 74 -12.31 8.87 -12.59
C GLU A 74 -12.80 8.37 -13.96
N GLN A 75 -12.37 7.17 -14.36
CA GLN A 75 -12.76 6.54 -15.62
C GLN A 75 -13.93 5.56 -15.47
N GLN A 76 -14.42 5.38 -14.23
CA GLN A 76 -15.34 4.31 -13.83
C GLN A 76 -14.94 2.93 -14.40
N LYS A 77 -13.62 2.69 -14.49
CA LYS A 77 -13.09 1.55 -15.22
C LYS A 77 -12.66 0.45 -14.26
N LEU A 78 -13.33 -0.70 -14.37
CA LEU A 78 -13.01 -1.92 -13.64
C LEU A 78 -12.24 -2.90 -14.53
N THR A 79 -11.14 -3.45 -14.01
CA THR A 79 -10.28 -4.42 -14.71
C THR A 79 -9.89 -5.58 -13.79
N GLY A 80 -9.71 -6.78 -14.34
CA GLY A 80 -9.23 -7.95 -13.60
C GLY A 80 -10.31 -8.80 -12.93
N VAL A 81 -11.60 -8.59 -13.26
CA VAL A 81 -12.69 -9.47 -12.85
C VAL A 81 -12.79 -10.64 -13.83
N ALA A 82 -12.74 -11.87 -13.33
CA ALA A 82 -12.88 -13.09 -14.13
C ALA A 82 -14.35 -13.42 -14.47
N LEU A 83 -15.25 -13.20 -13.50
CA LEU A 83 -16.66 -13.55 -13.59
C LEU A 83 -17.50 -12.33 -13.99
N GLU A 84 -17.87 -12.25 -15.27
CA GLU A 84 -18.63 -11.11 -15.81
C GLU A 84 -19.97 -10.90 -15.08
N ALA A 85 -20.66 -11.98 -14.69
CA ALA A 85 -21.90 -11.92 -13.92
C ALA A 85 -21.78 -11.23 -12.55
N LYS A 86 -20.56 -11.15 -11.98
CA LYS A 86 -20.28 -10.49 -10.70
C LYS A 86 -19.68 -9.10 -10.87
N ARG A 87 -19.36 -8.69 -12.10
CA ARG A 87 -18.65 -7.43 -12.40
C ARG A 87 -19.33 -6.20 -11.83
N GLU A 88 -20.65 -6.11 -11.98
CA GLU A 88 -21.42 -4.96 -11.49
C GLU A 88 -21.43 -4.88 -9.95
N ALA A 89 -21.55 -6.03 -9.28
CA ALA A 89 -21.49 -6.09 -7.82
C ALA A 89 -20.09 -5.68 -7.29
N VAL A 90 -19.03 -6.12 -7.98
CA VAL A 90 -17.65 -5.71 -7.66
C VAL A 90 -17.44 -4.23 -7.91
N HIS A 91 -17.96 -3.70 -9.02
CA HIS A 91 -17.88 -2.27 -9.32
C HIS A 91 -18.49 -1.44 -8.19
N LYS A 92 -19.71 -1.78 -7.74
CA LYS A 92 -20.40 -1.11 -6.63
C LYS A 92 -19.60 -1.19 -5.32
N LEU A 93 -19.09 -2.37 -4.97
CA LEU A 93 -18.26 -2.55 -3.78
C LEU A 93 -17.01 -1.65 -3.81
N MET A 94 -16.30 -1.64 -4.93
CA MET A 94 -15.07 -0.84 -5.08
C MET A 94 -15.35 0.66 -5.14
N ALA A 95 -16.48 1.08 -5.71
CA ALA A 95 -16.93 2.47 -5.69
C ALA A 95 -17.28 2.93 -4.27
N ARG A 96 -18.03 2.12 -3.51
CA ARG A 96 -18.39 2.40 -2.11
C ARG A 96 -17.15 2.53 -1.22
N HIS A 97 -16.20 1.60 -1.37
CA HIS A 97 -14.94 1.67 -0.65
C HIS A 97 -14.13 2.92 -1.01
N TYR A 98 -14.09 3.28 -2.30
CA TYR A 98 -13.41 4.49 -2.74
C TYR A 98 -14.02 5.75 -2.11
N GLN A 99 -15.35 5.86 -2.08
CA GLN A 99 -16.04 6.98 -1.43
C GLN A 99 -15.72 7.06 0.08
N ALA A 100 -15.73 5.92 0.76
CA ALA A 100 -15.35 5.85 2.18
C ALA A 100 -13.90 6.35 2.40
N CYS A 101 -12.96 5.90 1.58
CA CYS A 101 -11.58 6.40 1.61
C CYS A 101 -11.49 7.90 1.36
N GLN A 102 -12.27 8.45 0.43
CA GLN A 102 -12.29 9.89 0.16
C GLN A 102 -12.76 10.68 1.38
N HIS A 103 -13.85 10.23 2.04
CA HIS A 103 -14.33 10.88 3.26
C HIS A 103 -13.30 10.81 4.40
N LEU A 104 -12.58 9.69 4.52
CA LEU A 104 -11.50 9.56 5.52
C LEU A 104 -10.36 10.54 5.26
N ILE A 105 -9.95 10.72 4.00
CA ILE A 105 -8.94 11.72 3.63
C ILE A 105 -9.45 13.11 3.97
N ASP A 106 -10.70 13.40 3.62
CA ASP A 106 -11.32 14.70 3.84
C ASP A 106 -11.45 15.08 5.31
N SER A 107 -11.53 14.09 6.22
CA SER A 107 -11.64 14.31 7.66
C SER A 107 -10.30 14.27 8.39
N VAL A 108 -9.41 13.34 8.02
CA VAL A 108 -8.12 13.12 8.71
C VAL A 108 -7.00 13.97 8.12
N LEU A 109 -7.04 14.23 6.81
CA LEU A 109 -5.98 14.90 6.05
C LEU A 109 -6.56 16.03 5.18
N PRO A 110 -7.25 17.02 5.77
CA PRO A 110 -8.01 18.03 5.03
C PRO A 110 -7.15 18.83 4.04
N GLU A 111 -5.87 19.04 4.33
CA GLU A 111 -4.89 19.74 3.48
C GLU A 111 -4.64 19.00 2.15
N TYR A 112 -4.84 17.68 2.12
CA TYR A 112 -4.61 16.87 0.92
C TYR A 112 -5.87 16.66 0.08
N ARG A 113 -7.04 17.13 0.53
CA ARG A 113 -8.33 16.96 -0.19
C ARG A 113 -8.24 17.28 -1.68
N HIS A 114 -7.59 18.38 -2.03
CA HIS A 114 -7.45 18.85 -3.42
C HIS A 114 -6.16 18.39 -4.10
N ALA A 115 -5.26 17.74 -3.36
CA ALA A 115 -3.97 17.25 -3.86
C ALA A 115 -4.02 15.77 -4.28
N VAL A 116 -5.12 15.07 -4.00
CA VAL A 116 -5.33 13.68 -4.43
C VAL A 116 -5.43 13.62 -5.96
N GLN A 117 -4.57 12.84 -6.60
CA GLN A 117 -4.53 12.70 -8.06
C GLN A 117 -4.53 11.23 -8.48
N MET A 118 -5.29 10.92 -9.52
CA MET A 118 -5.37 9.59 -10.14
C MET A 118 -5.58 8.45 -9.13
N PRO A 119 -6.62 8.54 -8.26
CA PRO A 119 -6.86 7.49 -7.29
C PRO A 119 -7.15 6.18 -8.01
N THR A 120 -6.64 5.10 -7.46
CA THR A 120 -6.97 3.75 -7.90
C THR A 120 -7.35 2.93 -6.70
N ASN A 121 -8.42 2.15 -6.82
CA ASN A 121 -8.82 1.20 -5.80
C ASN A 121 -8.49 -0.21 -6.29
N SER A 122 -7.92 -1.07 -5.46
CA SER A 122 -7.65 -2.46 -5.83
C SER A 122 -8.22 -3.42 -4.81
N LEU A 123 -8.69 -4.56 -5.29
CA LEU A 123 -9.23 -5.65 -4.50
C LEU A 123 -8.36 -6.89 -4.75
N ARG A 124 -7.65 -7.31 -3.71
CA ARG A 124 -6.79 -8.49 -3.72
C ARG A 124 -7.47 -9.60 -2.93
N LEU A 125 -7.82 -10.68 -3.63
CA LEU A 125 -8.51 -11.86 -3.08
C LEU A 125 -7.65 -13.14 -3.11
N HIS A 126 -6.37 -13.03 -3.48
CA HIS A 126 -5.44 -14.14 -3.44
C HIS A 126 -4.55 -14.03 -2.20
N PRO A 127 -4.14 -15.17 -1.59
CA PRO A 127 -3.19 -15.14 -0.51
C PRO A 127 -1.83 -14.69 -1.07
N ILE A 128 -1.03 -13.98 -0.26
CA ILE A 128 0.28 -13.46 -0.71
C ILE A 128 1.18 -14.61 -1.21
N SER A 129 1.08 -15.78 -0.58
CA SER A 129 1.85 -16.98 -0.88
C SER A 129 1.67 -17.54 -2.30
N ALA A 130 0.48 -17.44 -2.87
CA ALA A 130 0.19 -17.95 -4.20
C ALA A 130 1.00 -17.22 -5.29
N TRP A 131 1.37 -15.97 -5.04
CA TRP A 131 2.14 -15.15 -5.98
C TRP A 131 3.63 -15.08 -5.65
N THR A 132 4.05 -15.16 -4.37
CA THR A 132 5.48 -15.16 -4.01
C THR A 132 6.22 -16.37 -4.57
N ALA A 133 5.54 -17.52 -4.73
CA ALA A 133 6.13 -18.73 -5.31
C ALA A 133 6.53 -18.59 -6.80
N SER A 134 5.89 -17.69 -7.54
CA SER A 134 6.06 -17.54 -8.99
C SER A 134 6.71 -16.21 -9.41
N THR A 135 7.06 -15.34 -8.46
CA THR A 135 7.60 -14.01 -8.76
C THR A 135 9.08 -13.85 -8.42
N SER A 136 9.82 -13.17 -9.30
CA SER A 136 11.18 -12.69 -9.03
C SER A 136 11.27 -11.97 -7.67
N TRP A 137 12.41 -12.12 -6.98
CA TRP A 137 12.70 -11.41 -5.72
C TRP A 137 12.45 -9.90 -5.75
N ARG A 138 12.52 -9.26 -6.94
CA ARG A 138 12.19 -7.83 -7.10
C ARG A 138 10.69 -7.53 -6.94
N LYS A 139 9.84 -8.50 -7.27
CA LYS A 139 8.37 -8.45 -7.17
C LYS A 139 7.83 -9.13 -5.90
N ASP A 140 8.72 -9.58 -5.02
CA ASP A 140 8.40 -10.15 -3.72
C ASP A 140 8.10 -9.00 -2.74
N ASP A 141 6.84 -8.90 -2.33
CA ASP A 141 6.35 -7.85 -1.43
C ASP A 141 6.56 -8.20 0.05
N SER A 142 7.06 -9.41 0.36
CA SER A 142 7.41 -9.81 1.73
C SER A 142 8.66 -9.08 2.24
N ARG A 143 9.53 -8.64 1.32
CA ARG A 143 10.77 -7.91 1.61
C ARG A 143 10.48 -6.44 1.90
N LEU A 144 11.17 -5.87 2.88
CA LEU A 144 11.13 -4.44 3.17
C LEU A 144 11.56 -3.65 1.93
N HIS A 145 10.73 -2.70 1.51
CA HIS A 145 11.00 -1.84 0.37
C HIS A 145 10.31 -0.50 0.53
N VAL A 146 10.88 0.52 -0.11
CA VAL A 146 10.14 1.74 -0.45
C VAL A 146 9.46 1.49 -1.79
N ASP A 147 8.21 1.90 -1.91
CA ASP A 147 7.44 1.69 -3.12
C ASP A 147 8.03 2.50 -4.28
N ALA A 148 8.39 1.80 -5.35
CA ALA A 148 8.81 2.40 -6.61
C ALA A 148 8.28 1.55 -7.76
N PHE A 149 7.61 2.18 -8.72
CA PHE A 149 7.02 1.47 -9.86
C PHE A 149 7.86 1.66 -11.11
N PRO A 150 8.46 0.60 -11.68
CA PRO A 150 9.34 0.73 -12.84
C PRO A 150 8.61 1.24 -14.08
N SER A 151 7.31 0.96 -14.20
CA SER A 151 6.46 1.29 -15.36
C SER A 151 5.57 2.51 -15.16
N ARG A 152 5.51 3.08 -13.95
CA ARG A 152 4.72 4.29 -13.60
C ARG A 152 5.61 5.23 -12.78
N PRO A 153 6.49 6.02 -13.43
CA PRO A 153 7.27 7.03 -12.73
C PRO A 153 6.33 8.10 -12.15
N ASN A 154 6.68 8.57 -10.96
CA ASN A 154 5.84 9.44 -10.15
C ASN A 154 6.34 10.88 -10.11
N TYR A 155 7.49 11.19 -10.73
CA TYR A 155 8.03 12.54 -10.90
C TYR A 155 8.10 13.38 -9.61
N GLY A 156 8.27 12.73 -8.46
CA GLY A 156 8.35 13.44 -7.18
C GLY A 156 7.01 13.75 -6.51
N ASN A 157 5.87 13.21 -6.98
CA ASN A 157 4.57 13.27 -6.29
C ASN A 157 4.60 12.56 -4.91
N ARG A 158 3.49 12.13 -4.28
CA ARG A 158 3.49 11.31 -3.03
C ARG A 158 2.55 10.09 -3.16
N ILE A 159 2.75 9.04 -2.33
CA ILE A 159 1.90 7.82 -2.25
C ILE A 159 1.04 8.18 -1.09
N LEU A 160 -0.25 8.00 -1.24
CA LEU A 160 -1.05 7.64 -0.08
C LEU A 160 -1.70 6.29 -0.36
N ARG A 161 -1.51 5.34 0.55
CA ARG A 161 -2.25 4.07 0.51
C ARG A 161 -3.07 3.96 1.77
N ILE A 162 -4.33 3.61 1.56
CA ILE A 162 -5.28 3.24 2.60
C ILE A 162 -5.54 1.76 2.43
N PHE A 163 -5.36 0.99 3.50
CA PHE A 163 -5.61 -0.44 3.50
C PHE A 163 -6.82 -0.78 4.36
N THR A 164 -7.64 -1.69 3.89
CA THR A 164 -8.79 -2.16 4.66
C THR A 164 -8.72 -3.67 4.69
N ASN A 165 -8.70 -4.25 5.90
CA ASN A 165 -8.72 -5.69 6.07
C ASN A 165 -10.16 -6.16 6.18
N ILE A 166 -10.64 -6.79 5.10
CA ILE A 166 -12.01 -7.31 5.00
C ILE A 166 -12.04 -8.84 5.09
N ASN A 167 -11.08 -9.45 5.78
CA ASN A 167 -11.02 -10.90 5.90
C ASN A 167 -12.28 -11.43 6.64
N PRO A 168 -13.09 -12.32 6.01
CA PRO A 168 -14.30 -12.85 6.62
C PRO A 168 -14.02 -13.81 7.80
N HIS A 169 -12.80 -14.32 7.92
CA HIS A 169 -12.36 -15.25 8.96
C HIS A 169 -11.63 -14.57 10.13
N GLY A 170 -11.55 -13.23 10.14
CA GLY A 170 -10.94 -12.51 11.26
C GLY A 170 -9.41 -12.63 11.35
N GLU A 171 -8.73 -13.01 10.26
CA GLU A 171 -7.28 -13.15 10.29
C GLU A 171 -6.55 -11.80 10.19
N SER A 172 -5.64 -11.57 11.14
CA SER A 172 -4.80 -10.36 11.20
C SER A 172 -3.86 -10.23 10.01
N ARG A 173 -3.56 -8.98 9.63
CA ARG A 173 -2.54 -8.69 8.62
C ARG A 173 -1.22 -8.35 9.29
N GLN A 174 -0.21 -9.20 9.12
CA GLN A 174 1.13 -8.94 9.64
C GLN A 174 1.93 -8.02 8.71
N TRP A 175 2.52 -6.98 9.27
CA TRP A 175 3.38 -6.03 8.58
C TRP A 175 4.74 -5.95 9.24
N ARG A 176 5.76 -5.57 8.46
CA ARG A 176 7.04 -5.12 8.99
C ARG A 176 7.22 -3.65 8.63
N VAL A 177 7.47 -2.83 9.62
CA VAL A 177 7.76 -1.40 9.45
C VAL A 177 9.26 -1.22 9.64
N GLY A 178 9.93 -0.69 8.62
CA GLY A 178 11.37 -0.43 8.62
C GLY A 178 11.71 0.96 9.16
N GLU A 179 13.01 1.29 9.15
CA GLU A 179 13.54 2.55 9.70
C GLU A 179 13.01 3.81 8.99
N PRO A 180 13.04 4.98 9.64
CA PRO A 180 12.68 6.26 9.02
C PRO A 180 13.44 6.52 7.72
N PHE A 181 12.76 7.12 6.74
CA PHE A 181 13.31 7.32 5.40
C PHE A 181 14.65 8.08 5.36
N PRO A 182 14.89 9.16 6.15
CA PRO A 182 16.18 9.85 6.11
C PRO A 182 17.37 8.95 6.48
N GLN A 183 17.19 8.06 7.46
CA GLN A 183 18.22 7.12 7.90
C GLN A 183 18.46 6.05 6.83
N LEU A 184 17.36 5.52 6.28
CA LEU A 184 17.39 4.59 5.15
C LEU A 184 18.11 5.20 3.93
N ALA A 185 17.80 6.45 3.59
CA ALA A 185 18.41 7.16 2.48
C ALA A 185 19.92 7.34 2.69
N GLN A 186 20.36 7.76 3.89
CA GLN A 186 21.79 7.85 4.21
C GLN A 186 22.52 6.51 4.06
N ARG A 187 21.87 5.40 4.44
CA ARG A 187 22.42 4.05 4.31
C ARG A 187 22.58 3.60 2.86
N PHE A 188 21.58 3.84 2.01
CA PHE A 188 21.53 3.27 0.66
C PHE A 188 21.98 4.22 -0.46
N LEU A 189 21.80 5.54 -0.32
CA LEU A 189 22.17 6.54 -1.35
C LEU A 189 23.62 6.39 -1.84
N PRO A 190 24.64 6.17 -0.97
CA PRO A 190 26.03 6.01 -1.43
C PRO A 190 26.27 4.79 -2.31
N ARG A 191 25.39 3.78 -2.24
CA ARG A 191 25.50 2.50 -2.97
C ARG A 191 24.73 2.51 -4.30
N LEU A 192 23.96 3.56 -4.58
CA LEU A 192 23.10 3.59 -5.76
C LEU A 192 23.90 3.88 -7.03
N LYS A 193 23.47 3.27 -8.13
CA LYS A 193 24.04 3.54 -9.45
C LYS A 193 23.68 4.97 -9.88
N ARG A 194 24.62 5.62 -10.57
CA ARG A 194 24.41 6.97 -11.11
C ARG A 194 23.31 6.96 -12.17
N TYR A 195 22.48 8.00 -12.16
CA TYR A 195 21.50 8.24 -13.21
C TYR A 195 22.17 8.49 -14.55
N SER A 196 21.68 7.82 -15.60
CA SER A 196 22.05 8.11 -16.99
C SER A 196 20.81 8.65 -17.73
N PRO A 197 20.83 9.93 -18.16
CA PRO A 197 19.77 10.52 -18.97
C PRO A 197 19.56 9.79 -20.30
N PHE A 198 20.63 9.24 -20.88
CA PHE A 198 20.61 8.49 -22.14
C PHE A 198 19.91 7.13 -21.98
N ALA A 199 20.23 6.38 -20.93
CA ALA A 199 19.57 5.11 -20.65
C ALA A 199 18.06 5.30 -20.38
N SER A 200 17.69 6.37 -19.68
CA SER A 200 16.28 6.68 -19.39
C SER A 200 15.50 7.09 -20.64
N TRP A 201 16.13 7.77 -21.59
CA TRP A 201 15.55 8.07 -22.90
C TRP A 201 15.37 6.80 -23.76
N LEU A 202 16.36 5.90 -23.76
CA LEU A 202 16.27 4.65 -24.50
C LEU A 202 15.15 3.75 -23.98
N LEU A 203 15.00 3.61 -22.66
CA LEU A 203 13.93 2.81 -22.03
C LEU A 203 12.52 3.32 -22.37
N ASP A 204 12.35 4.64 -22.45
CA ASP A 204 11.11 5.30 -22.87
C ASP A 204 10.82 5.03 -24.36
N LYS A 205 11.84 5.17 -25.21
CA LYS A 205 11.71 4.92 -26.66
C LYS A 205 11.44 3.47 -27.02
N VAL A 206 11.90 2.51 -26.22
CA VAL A 206 11.61 1.08 -26.41
C VAL A 206 10.27 0.67 -25.75
N GLY A 207 9.54 1.59 -25.10
CA GLY A 207 8.20 1.33 -24.56
C GLY A 207 8.19 0.47 -23.28
N ILE A 208 9.33 0.28 -22.64
CA ILE A 208 9.45 -0.48 -21.38
C ILE A 208 8.90 0.34 -20.21
N THR A 209 9.08 1.67 -20.27
CA THR A 209 8.47 2.62 -19.34
C THR A 209 7.36 3.39 -20.03
N LYS A 210 6.23 3.64 -19.35
CA LYS A 210 5.11 4.39 -19.94
C LYS A 210 5.44 5.87 -20.23
N THR A 211 6.41 6.42 -19.51
CA THR A 211 6.95 7.76 -19.71
C THR A 211 8.43 7.80 -19.28
N ARG A 212 9.16 8.85 -19.67
CA ARG A 212 10.58 9.02 -19.38
C ARG A 212 10.86 9.06 -17.88
N ARG A 213 11.71 8.14 -17.41
CA ARG A 213 12.08 8.07 -15.99
C ARG A 213 12.86 9.32 -15.53
N SER A 214 12.35 10.01 -14.51
CA SER A 214 13.03 11.13 -13.87
C SER A 214 14.25 10.67 -13.05
N HIS A 215 15.12 11.61 -12.66
CA HIS A 215 16.24 11.32 -11.76
C HIS A 215 15.75 10.78 -10.41
N TYR A 216 14.69 11.39 -9.87
CA TYR A 216 14.04 10.95 -8.64
C TYR A 216 13.54 9.50 -8.75
N ASP A 217 12.79 9.18 -9.80
CA ASP A 217 12.24 7.83 -10.00
C ASP A 217 13.34 6.77 -10.21
N HIS A 218 14.47 7.16 -10.81
CA HIS A 218 15.63 6.30 -10.91
C HIS A 218 16.23 5.98 -9.54
N LEU A 219 16.46 6.99 -8.70
CA LEU A 219 17.01 6.80 -7.36
C LEU A 219 16.09 5.95 -6.50
N MET A 220 14.78 6.24 -6.51
CA MET A 220 13.80 5.46 -5.75
C MET A 220 13.74 4.00 -6.21
N LEU A 221 13.79 3.74 -7.51
CA LEU A 221 13.81 2.37 -8.04
C LEU A 221 15.12 1.64 -7.69
N GLN A 222 16.27 2.31 -7.79
CA GLN A 222 17.56 1.72 -7.39
C GLN A 222 17.55 1.39 -5.90
N MET A 223 17.00 2.27 -5.06
CA MET A 223 16.87 2.03 -3.63
C MET A 223 15.92 0.87 -3.32
N HIS A 224 14.76 0.81 -3.98
CA HIS A 224 13.84 -0.34 -3.89
C HIS A 224 14.58 -1.65 -4.20
N ASP A 225 15.30 -1.71 -5.32
CA ASP A 225 16.02 -2.91 -5.74
C ASP A 225 17.19 -3.24 -4.80
N ALA A 226 17.94 -2.24 -4.33
CA ALA A 226 19.05 -2.41 -3.40
C ALA A 226 18.57 -2.96 -2.06
N MET A 227 17.49 -2.40 -1.50
CA MET A 227 16.89 -2.87 -0.25
C MET A 227 16.40 -4.31 -0.37
N LYS A 228 15.74 -4.66 -1.48
CA LYS A 228 15.28 -6.04 -1.69
C LYS A 228 16.42 -7.03 -1.91
N ALA A 229 17.58 -6.56 -2.41
CA ALA A 229 18.75 -7.41 -2.65
C ALA A 229 19.61 -7.63 -1.39
N ASP A 230 19.63 -6.68 -0.47
CA ASP A 230 20.44 -6.70 0.74
C ASP A 230 19.86 -7.65 1.79
N LYS A 231 20.36 -8.89 1.86
CA LYS A 231 19.89 -9.92 2.79
C LYS A 231 20.13 -9.54 4.24
N ASP A 232 21.29 -8.99 4.54
CA ASP A 232 21.68 -8.59 5.90
C ASP A 232 20.71 -7.53 6.43
N TYR A 233 20.29 -6.58 5.58
CA TYR A 233 19.27 -5.61 5.93
C TYR A 233 17.87 -6.23 6.11
N GLN A 234 17.48 -7.22 5.30
CA GLN A 234 16.17 -7.89 5.43
C GLN A 234 16.05 -8.73 6.71
N GLU A 235 17.15 -9.32 7.17
CA GLU A 235 17.21 -10.18 8.35
C GLU A 235 17.49 -9.40 9.64
N SER A 236 18.48 -8.51 9.62
CA SER A 236 19.02 -7.84 10.82
C SER A 236 18.86 -6.31 10.84
N GLY A 237 18.33 -5.73 9.75
CA GLY A 237 18.08 -4.29 9.66
C GLY A 237 17.03 -3.82 10.68
N PRO A 238 16.98 -2.51 10.99
CA PRO A 238 16.01 -2.00 11.93
C PRO A 238 14.60 -2.15 11.37
N GLN A 239 13.83 -3.04 12.00
CA GLN A 239 12.48 -3.38 11.59
C GLN A 239 11.65 -3.78 12.80
N GLN A 240 10.37 -3.50 12.72
CA GLN A 240 9.40 -3.87 13.74
C GLN A 240 8.26 -4.63 13.10
N ALA A 241 7.99 -5.84 13.61
CA ALA A 241 6.80 -6.58 13.26
C ALA A 241 5.59 -5.93 13.96
N VAL A 242 4.54 -5.69 13.18
CA VAL A 242 3.30 -5.09 13.63
C VAL A 242 2.18 -6.02 13.20
N GLU A 243 1.44 -6.49 14.18
CA GLU A 243 0.18 -7.17 13.93
C GLU A 243 -0.96 -6.15 13.99
N PHE A 244 -1.82 -6.23 12.99
CA PHE A 244 -3.00 -5.40 12.86
C PHE A 244 -4.23 -6.28 13.13
N PRO A 245 -4.67 -6.37 14.40
CA PRO A 245 -5.73 -7.28 14.83
C PRO A 245 -7.10 -6.78 14.35
N LEU A 246 -7.93 -7.67 13.78
CA LEU A 246 -9.34 -7.36 13.55
C LEU A 246 -10.09 -7.33 14.89
N GLU A 247 -10.19 -6.18 15.53
CA GLU A 247 -11.16 -6.01 16.63
C GLU A 247 -12.60 -5.97 16.09
N ALA A 248 -12.78 -5.55 14.82
CA ALA A 248 -14.03 -5.65 14.08
C ALA A 248 -13.78 -6.09 12.62
N ALA A 249 -14.62 -7.00 12.11
CA ALA A 249 -14.63 -7.39 10.69
C ALA A 249 -14.69 -6.14 9.79
N GLY A 250 -13.64 -5.89 9.00
CA GLY A 250 -13.55 -4.71 8.13
C GLY A 250 -12.63 -3.59 8.61
N SER A 251 -11.92 -3.73 9.73
CA SER A 251 -11.06 -2.65 10.27
C SER A 251 -10.07 -2.08 9.23
N VAL A 252 -9.94 -0.75 9.21
CA VAL A 252 -9.02 0.01 8.35
C VAL A 252 -7.64 0.01 9.00
N PHE A 253 -6.67 -0.44 8.23
CA PHE A 253 -5.27 -0.55 8.63
C PHE A 253 -4.41 0.33 7.70
N PRO A 254 -3.16 0.62 8.10
CA PRO A 254 -2.43 1.85 7.88
C PRO A 254 -2.89 2.77 6.72
N ILE A 255 -3.13 4.04 7.02
CA ILE A 255 -2.66 5.06 6.08
C ILE A 255 -1.15 5.12 6.28
N LYS A 256 -0.39 4.65 5.29
CA LYS A 256 1.07 4.81 5.28
C LYS A 256 1.43 5.78 4.16
N LEU A 257 2.32 6.72 4.49
CA LEU A 257 3.15 7.44 3.55
C LEU A 257 4.51 6.71 3.43
N PRO A 258 4.64 5.55 2.74
CA PRO A 258 5.92 5.23 2.15
C PRO A 258 5.94 6.04 0.86
N MET A 259 6.48 7.25 0.88
CA MET A 259 6.63 8.12 -0.30
C MET A 259 6.43 7.45 -1.70
N LEU A 260 5.34 7.84 -2.40
CA LEU A 260 5.01 7.88 -3.88
C LEU A 260 4.06 6.94 -4.69
N LEU A 261 2.78 7.36 -4.98
CA LEU A 261 1.56 6.70 -5.64
C LEU A 261 0.24 6.39 -4.81
N TRP A 262 -0.90 6.99 -5.21
CA TRP A 262 -2.24 6.70 -4.67
C TRP A 262 -2.80 5.33 -5.10
N LEU A 263 -3.00 4.41 -4.15
CA LEU A 263 -3.71 3.13 -4.33
C LEU A 263 -4.46 2.79 -3.05
N ALA A 264 -5.78 2.98 -3.02
CA ALA A 264 -6.64 2.30 -2.06
C ALA A 264 -6.53 0.80 -2.35
N ASN A 265 -6.10 -0.01 -1.40
CA ASN A 265 -5.93 -1.46 -1.60
C ASN A 265 -6.75 -2.20 -0.55
N ILE A 266 -7.90 -2.71 -0.96
CA ILE A 266 -8.63 -3.75 -0.25
C ILE A 266 -7.82 -5.04 -0.39
N CYS A 267 -7.33 -5.59 0.72
CA CYS A 267 -6.46 -6.75 0.70
C CYS A 267 -6.98 -7.84 1.61
N TRP A 268 -7.32 -8.98 1.02
CA TRP A 268 -7.47 -10.27 1.69
C TRP A 268 -6.09 -10.86 1.98
N ASN A 269 -5.90 -11.48 3.15
CA ASN A 269 -4.72 -12.31 3.40
C ASN A 269 -5.01 -13.42 4.40
N ARG A 270 -4.54 -14.62 4.07
CA ARG A 270 -4.41 -15.76 4.97
C ARG A 270 -2.98 -15.74 5.57
N PRO A 271 -2.78 -15.76 6.90
CA PRO A 271 -1.46 -15.69 7.49
C PRO A 271 -0.68 -16.99 7.21
N LEU A 272 0.59 -16.86 6.86
CA LEU A 272 1.54 -17.94 6.90
C LEU A 272 2.35 -17.81 8.18
N PHE A 273 2.23 -18.84 9.02
CA PHE A 273 3.15 -19.10 10.11
C PHE A 273 4.57 -19.18 9.54
N TYR A 274 5.48 -18.36 10.05
CA TYR A 274 6.91 -18.62 9.95
C TYR A 274 7.33 -19.41 11.19
N ARG A 275 7.83 -20.63 10.98
CA ARG A 275 8.87 -21.21 11.82
C ARG A 275 10.21 -20.65 11.37
#